data_AF-A0A5C5VRP5-F1
#
_entry.id   AF-A0A5C5VRP5-F1
#
_cell.length_a   1.000
_cell.length_b   1.000
_cell.length_c   1.000
_cell.angle_alpha   90.00
_cell.angle_beta   90.00
_cell.angle_gamma   90.00
#
_symmetry.space_group_name_H-M   'P 1'
#
loop_
_entity.id
_entity.type
_entity.pdbx_description
1 polymer ?
#
loop_
_entity_poly.entity_id
_entity_poly.type
_entity_poly.pdbx_seq_one_letter_code
_entity_poly.pdbx_strand_id
1 'polypeptide(L)'
;MAPTTDPAVIVQGFLIFIFAGVAMVLAPLLIGALVRPTIRHAVKGDSYECGELPVGQSWIQFDLRFYVVALLFVVFDVEIALLYPWAVVFKEGGAAAMWDMLFFFGILVVGYLYLWRFGYLDWVRSTAGQGRA
;
A
#
# COMPACT_ATOMS: atom_id res chain seq x y z
N MET A 1 4.95 -22.56 -31.47
CA MET A 1 5.74 -21.31 -31.56
C MET A 1 6.51 -21.20 -30.25
N ALA A 2 7.80 -21.54 -30.24
CA ALA A 2 8.61 -21.43 -29.03
C ALA A 2 8.73 -19.94 -28.65
N PRO A 3 8.63 -19.57 -27.36
CA PRO A 3 8.92 -18.20 -26.94
C PRO A 3 10.34 -17.86 -27.37
N THR A 4 10.51 -16.77 -28.11
CA THR A 4 11.82 -16.27 -28.51
C THR A 4 12.52 -15.77 -27.26
N THR A 5 13.54 -16.49 -26.77
CA THR A 5 14.37 -16.11 -25.62
C THR A 5 15.43 -15.07 -25.98
N ASP A 6 15.30 -14.39 -27.12
CA ASP A 6 16.19 -13.31 -27.51
C ASP A 6 16.06 -12.16 -26.50
N PRO A 7 17.14 -11.81 -25.77
CA PRO A 7 17.11 -10.72 -24.79
C PRO A 7 16.60 -9.40 -25.38
N ALA A 8 16.85 -9.14 -26.66
CA ALA A 8 16.39 -7.91 -27.32
C ALA A 8 14.86 -7.84 -27.42
N VAL A 9 14.20 -8.96 -27.73
CA VAL A 9 12.74 -9.04 -27.87
C VAL A 9 12.07 -8.89 -26.50
N ILE A 10 12.64 -9.48 -25.46
CA ILE A 10 12.13 -9.36 -24.09
C ILE A 10 12.22 -7.91 -23.62
N VAL A 11 13.37 -7.27 -23.79
CA VAL A 11 13.57 -5.86 -23.40
C VAL A 11 12.61 -4.95 -24.16
N GLN A 12 12.45 -5.16 -25.46
CA GLN A 12 11.50 -4.41 -26.27
C GLN A 12 10.06 -4.59 -25.77
N GLY A 13 9.65 -5.81 -25.42
CA GLY A 13 8.33 -6.09 -24.85
C GLY A 13 8.08 -5.34 -23.54
N PHE A 14 9.06 -5.32 -22.63
CA PHE A 14 8.98 -4.57 -21.37
C PHE A 14 8.89 -3.05 -21.61
N LEU A 15 9.68 -2.51 -22.53
CA LEU A 15 9.65 -1.09 -22.86
C LEU A 15 8.29 -0.67 -23.44
N ILE A 16 7.73 -1.49 -24.33
CA ILE A 16 6.39 -1.26 -24.89
C ILE A 16 5.35 -1.31 -23.79
N PHE A 17 5.40 -2.30 -22.90
CA PHE A 17 4.46 -2.44 -21.79
C PHE A 17 4.49 -1.23 -20.85
N ILE A 18 5.70 -0.79 -20.44
CA ILE A 18 5.87 0.37 -19.56
C ILE A 18 5.36 1.64 -20.26
N PHE A 19 5.75 1.86 -21.52
CA PHE A 19 5.33 3.04 -22.26
C PHE A 19 3.81 3.06 -22.47
N ALA A 20 3.21 1.93 -22.82
CA ALA A 20 1.77 1.80 -22.98
C ALA A 20 1.04 2.05 -21.65
N GLY A 21 1.54 1.52 -20.53
CA GLY A 21 0.96 1.77 -19.20
C GLY A 21 1.04 3.25 -18.80
N VAL A 22 2.19 3.89 -19.00
CA VAL A 22 2.36 5.33 -18.74
C VAL A 22 1.46 6.16 -19.66
N ALA A 23 1.40 5.84 -20.95
CA ALA A 23 0.54 6.52 -21.91
C ALA A 23 -0.94 6.36 -21.56
N MET A 24 -1.36 5.18 -21.10
CA MET A 24 -2.74 4.92 -20.68
C MET A 24 -3.16 5.80 -19.49
N VAL A 25 -2.24 6.13 -18.58
CA VAL A 25 -2.51 7.04 -17.46
C VAL A 25 -2.41 8.51 -17.89
N LEU A 26 -1.34 8.89 -18.59
CA LEU A 26 -1.05 10.29 -18.88
C LEU A 26 -1.88 10.85 -20.04
N ALA A 27 -2.15 10.06 -21.09
CA ALA A 27 -2.86 10.58 -22.26
C ALA A 27 -4.28 11.07 -21.93
N PRO A 28 -5.12 10.34 -21.16
CA PRO A 28 -6.42 10.86 -20.77
C PRO A 28 -6.34 12.09 -19.86
N LEU A 29 -5.36 12.17 -18.97
CA LEU A 29 -5.15 13.34 -18.11
C LEU A 29 -4.76 14.58 -18.93
N LEU A 30 -3.88 14.43 -19.92
CA LEU A 30 -3.47 15.50 -20.83
C LEU A 30 -4.61 15.94 -21.74
N ILE A 31 -5.34 15.00 -22.34
CA ILE A 31 -6.52 15.29 -23.15
C ILE A 31 -7.56 16.01 -22.30
N GLY A 32 -7.83 15.52 -21.09
CA GLY A 32 -8.75 16.14 -20.14
C GLY A 32 -8.33 17.55 -19.76
N ALA A 33 -7.04 17.78 -19.51
CA ALA A 33 -6.50 19.11 -19.21
C ALA A 33 -6.62 20.09 -20.40
N LEU A 34 -6.50 19.59 -21.64
CA LEU A 34 -6.53 20.43 -22.85
C LEU A 34 -7.95 20.71 -23.37
N VAL A 35 -8.84 19.71 -23.29
CA VAL A 35 -10.21 19.80 -23.82
C VAL A 35 -11.18 20.45 -22.81
N ARG A 36 -10.93 20.31 -21.50
CA ARG A 36 -11.85 20.80 -20.47
C ARG A 36 -11.91 22.34 -20.43
N PRO A 37 -13.11 22.95 -20.41
CA PRO A 37 -13.25 24.38 -20.21
C PRO A 37 -12.75 24.78 -18.81
N THR A 38 -11.77 25.67 -18.75
CA THR A 38 -11.19 26.16 -17.51
C THR A 38 -11.86 27.48 -17.11
N ILE A 39 -12.96 27.37 -16.36
CA ILE A 39 -13.60 28.53 -15.73
C ILE A 39 -13.09 28.64 -14.29
N ARG A 40 -12.37 29.73 -13.98
CA ARG A 40 -11.79 30.00 -12.66
C ARG A 40 -12.70 30.95 -11.88
N HIS A 41 -13.06 30.55 -10.67
CA HIS A 41 -13.79 31.38 -9.70
C HIS A 41 -13.12 31.20 -8.34
N ALA A 42 -13.11 32.25 -7.51
CA ALA A 42 -12.51 32.19 -6.17
C ALA A 42 -13.08 31.02 -5.35
N VAL A 43 -14.42 30.93 -5.27
CA VAL A 43 -15.13 29.88 -4.52
C VAL A 43 -14.87 28.46 -5.04
N LYS A 44 -14.65 28.31 -6.36
CA LYS A 44 -14.33 27.00 -6.97
C LYS A 44 -12.92 26.50 -6.60
N GLY A 45 -12.05 27.42 -6.16
CA GLY A 45 -10.71 27.10 -5.67
C GLY A 45 -10.66 26.80 -4.17
N ASP A 46 -11.77 26.98 -3.45
CA ASP A 46 -11.81 26.71 -2.02
C ASP A 46 -11.77 25.20 -1.74
N SER A 47 -11.20 24.82 -0.60
CA SER A 47 -11.00 23.41 -0.24
C SER A 47 -12.29 22.68 0.16
N TYR A 48 -13.38 23.40 0.42
CA TYR A 48 -14.65 22.85 0.87
C TYR A 48 -15.84 23.65 0.32
N GLU A 49 -16.88 22.95 -0.11
CA GLU A 49 -17.98 23.54 -0.90
C GLU A 49 -19.17 24.05 -0.07
N CYS A 50 -19.29 23.67 1.21
CA CYS A 50 -20.43 24.08 2.04
C CYS A 50 -20.28 25.48 2.66
N GLY A 51 -19.27 26.24 2.26
CA GLY A 51 -19.05 27.62 2.70
C GLY A 51 -18.56 27.78 4.14
N GLU A 52 -18.26 26.68 4.82
CA GLU A 52 -17.58 26.72 6.11
C GLU A 52 -16.08 26.89 5.86
N LEU A 53 -15.50 27.93 6.45
CA LEU A 53 -14.06 28.15 6.40
C LEU A 53 -13.37 27.07 7.23
N PRO A 54 -12.30 26.43 6.73
CA PRO A 54 -11.55 25.46 7.51
C PRO A 54 -11.04 26.13 8.79
N VAL A 55 -11.41 25.56 9.94
CA VAL A 55 -11.01 26.05 11.25
C VAL A 55 -9.86 25.21 11.81
N GLY A 56 -8.87 25.89 12.39
CA GLY A 56 -7.73 25.23 13.04
C GLY A 56 -6.55 24.94 12.10
N GLN A 57 -5.59 24.20 12.62
CA GLN A 57 -4.39 23.80 11.88
C GLN A 57 -4.63 22.46 11.17
N SER A 58 -4.06 22.28 9.97
CA SER A 58 -4.10 20.99 9.26
C SER A 58 -3.25 19.91 9.92
N TRP A 59 -2.30 20.31 10.76
CA TRP A 59 -1.45 19.42 11.54
C TRP A 59 -2.13 19.07 12.86
N ILE A 60 -2.93 18.01 12.83
CA ILE A 60 -3.52 17.39 14.01
C ILE A 60 -2.85 16.04 14.29
N GLN A 61 -2.83 15.64 15.56
CA GLN A 61 -2.39 14.30 15.94
C GLN A 61 -3.53 13.32 15.67
N PHE A 62 -3.36 12.52 14.61
CA PHE A 62 -4.21 11.35 14.39
C PHE A 62 -3.93 10.27 15.43
N ASP A 63 -4.88 9.34 15.57
CA ASP A 63 -4.73 8.22 16.50
C ASP A 63 -3.44 7.42 16.19
N LEU A 64 -2.68 7.07 17.23
CA LEU A 64 -1.43 6.34 17.12
C LEU A 64 -1.59 4.97 16.40
N ARG A 65 -2.80 4.40 16.38
CA ARG A 65 -3.09 3.12 15.71
C ARG A 65 -2.72 3.12 14.22
N PHE A 66 -2.87 4.24 13.52
CA PHE A 66 -2.42 4.34 12.12
C PHE A 66 -0.93 4.08 11.96
N TYR A 67 -0.13 4.62 12.89
CA TYR A 67 1.31 4.39 12.94
C TYR A 67 1.64 2.93 13.28
N VAL A 68 0.93 2.32 14.23
CA VAL A 68 1.14 0.90 14.60
C VAL A 68 0.89 -0.02 13.40
N VAL A 69 -0.20 0.22 12.65
CA VAL A 69 -0.50 -0.57 11.44
C VAL A 69 0.57 -0.37 10.36
N ALA A 70 1.04 0.87 10.14
CA ALA A 70 2.11 1.14 9.18
C ALA A 70 3.44 0.48 9.57
N LEU A 71 3.82 0.53 10.86
CA LEU A 71 5.01 -0.12 11.37
C LEU A 71 4.91 -1.65 11.23
N LEU A 72 3.76 -2.22 11.57
CA LEU A 72 3.50 -3.66 11.41
C LEU A 72 3.59 -4.08 9.94
N PHE A 73 3.05 -3.26 9.02
CA PHE A 73 3.16 -3.50 7.58
C PHE A 73 4.62 -3.53 7.12
N VAL A 74 5.44 -2.56 7.53
CA VAL A 74 6.87 -2.51 7.16
C VAL A 74 7.62 -3.72 7.69
N VAL A 75 7.35 -4.14 8.93
CA VAL A 75 7.95 -5.36 9.48
C VAL A 75 7.56 -6.55 8.61
N PHE A 76 6.27 -6.82 8.39
CA PHE A 76 5.84 -7.95 7.58
C PHE A 76 6.34 -7.92 6.12
N ASP A 77 6.48 -6.73 5.52
CA ASP A 77 7.01 -6.58 4.16
C ASP A 77 8.46 -7.06 4.06
N VAL A 78 9.30 -6.65 5.02
CA VAL A 78 10.69 -7.13 5.12
C VAL A 78 10.73 -8.65 5.35
N GLU A 79 9.84 -9.17 6.18
CA GLU A 79 9.78 -10.60 6.45
C GLU A 79 9.43 -11.40 5.19
N ILE A 80 8.45 -10.95 4.38
CA ILE A 80 8.11 -11.57 3.10
C ILE A 80 9.29 -11.52 2.13
N ALA A 81 10.05 -10.43 2.11
CA ALA A 81 11.27 -10.34 1.30
C ALA A 81 12.30 -11.40 1.73
N LEU A 82 12.40 -11.74 3.02
CA LEU A 82 13.25 -12.82 3.53
C LEU A 82 12.71 -14.23 3.22
N LEU A 83 11.39 -14.37 3.01
CA LEU A 83 10.81 -15.65 2.57
C LEU A 83 11.18 -16.00 1.14
N TYR A 84 11.47 -15.01 0.31
CA TYR A 84 11.69 -15.23 -1.12
C TYR A 84 12.95 -16.07 -1.43
N PRO A 85 14.15 -15.76 -0.89
CA PRO A 85 15.32 -16.61 -1.07
C PRO A 85 15.09 -18.04 -0.60
N TRP A 86 14.47 -18.21 0.57
CA TRP A 86 14.12 -19.53 1.10
C TRP A 86 13.19 -20.30 0.14
N ALA A 87 12.15 -19.65 -0.38
CA ALA A 87 11.18 -20.26 -1.29
C ALA A 87 11.83 -20.72 -2.61
N VAL A 88 12.81 -19.96 -3.13
CA VAL A 88 13.52 -20.29 -4.36
C VAL A 88 14.40 -21.54 -4.20
N VAL A 89 15.07 -21.71 -3.05
CA VAL A 89 16.01 -22.83 -2.82
C VAL A 89 15.44 -23.97 -1.97
N PHE A 90 14.16 -23.89 -1.58
CA PHE A 90 13.51 -24.86 -0.68
C PHE A 90 13.73 -26.33 -1.10
N LYS A 91 13.68 -26.62 -2.41
CA LYS A 91 13.87 -27.98 -2.95
C LYS A 91 15.24 -28.58 -2.62
N GLU A 92 16.27 -27.75 -2.49
CA GLU A 92 17.64 -28.18 -2.20
C GLU A 92 17.85 -28.41 -0.69
N GLY A 93 17.15 -27.64 0.15
CA GLY A 93 17.27 -27.70 1.61
C GLY A 93 16.46 -28.81 2.30
N GLY A 94 15.51 -29.43 1.60
CA GLY A 94 14.76 -30.58 2.11
C GLY A 94 14.02 -30.30 3.43
N ALA A 95 14.00 -31.29 4.33
CA ALA A 95 13.25 -31.19 5.60
C ALA A 95 13.84 -30.15 6.57
N ALA A 96 15.15 -29.88 6.52
CA ALA A 96 15.77 -28.88 7.40
C ALA A 96 15.29 -27.47 7.06
N ALA A 97 15.24 -27.12 5.77
CA ALA A 97 14.70 -25.84 5.32
C ALA A 97 13.24 -25.64 5.73
N MET A 98 12.43 -26.71 5.78
CA MET A 98 11.06 -26.62 6.30
C MET A 98 11.02 -26.20 7.77
N TRP A 99 11.89 -26.78 8.60
CA TRP A 99 11.94 -26.46 10.04
C TRP A 99 12.47 -25.05 10.30
N ASP A 100 13.49 -24.62 9.56
CA ASP A 100 14.02 -23.25 9.65
C ASP A 100 12.91 -22.23 9.34
N MET A 101 12.12 -22.49 8.30
CA MET A 101 11.01 -21.62 7.91
C MET A 101 9.86 -21.66 8.90
N LEU A 102 9.51 -22.83 9.43
CA LEU A 102 8.45 -22.95 10.44
C LEU A 102 8.84 -22.20 11.72
N PHE A 103 10.11 -22.26 12.13
CA PHE A 103 10.62 -21.51 13.28
C PHE A 103 10.58 -20.00 13.01
N PHE A 104 11.11 -19.56 11.87
CA PHE A 104 11.12 -18.16 11.45
C PHE A 104 9.71 -17.57 11.39
N PHE A 105 8.81 -18.23 10.63
CA PHE A 105 7.42 -17.80 10.52
C PHE A 105 6.68 -17.89 11.85
N GLY A 106 6.99 -18.89 12.68
CA GLY A 106 6.41 -19.05 14.02
C GLY A 106 6.66 -17.83 14.91
N ILE A 107 7.86 -17.26 14.88
CA ILE A 107 8.19 -16.03 15.63
C ILE A 107 7.30 -14.86 15.17
N LEU A 108 7.06 -14.72 13.87
CA LEU A 108 6.20 -13.68 13.31
C LEU A 108 4.75 -13.83 13.76
N VAL A 109 4.24 -15.05 13.72
CA VAL A 109 2.88 -15.37 14.18
C VAL A 109 2.73 -15.01 15.65
N VAL A 110 3.74 -15.28 16.50
CA VAL A 110 3.69 -14.90 17.92
C VAL A 110 3.62 -13.38 18.09
N GLY A 111 4.45 -12.62 17.36
CA GLY A 111 4.40 -11.15 17.38
C GLY A 111 3.04 -10.61 16.93
N TYR A 112 2.49 -11.16 15.85
CA TYR A 112 1.16 -10.81 15.35
C TYR A 112 0.06 -11.08 16.38
N LEU A 113 0.03 -12.29 16.94
CA LEU A 113 -0.95 -12.70 17.94
C LEU A 113 -0.88 -11.84 19.19
N TYR A 114 0.32 -11.39 19.59
CA TYR A 114 0.48 -10.42 20.67
C TYR A 114 -0.25 -9.12 20.33
N LEU A 115 0.05 -8.48 19.18
CA LEU A 115 -0.60 -7.23 18.80
C LEU A 115 -2.13 -7.36 18.73
N TRP A 116 -2.61 -8.46 18.18
CA TRP A 116 -4.04 -8.74 18.09
C TRP A 116 -4.68 -8.92 19.48
N ARG A 117 -4.04 -9.70 20.37
CA ARG A 117 -4.56 -9.95 21.72
C ARG A 117 -4.70 -8.68 22.55
N PHE A 118 -3.86 -7.68 22.34
CA PHE A 118 -3.91 -6.38 23.03
C PHE A 118 -4.79 -5.34 22.31
N GLY A 119 -5.45 -5.69 21.21
CA GLY A 119 -6.39 -4.80 20.53
C GLY A 119 -5.73 -3.61 19.83
N TYR A 120 -4.41 -3.67 19.58
CA TYR A 120 -3.71 -2.61 18.84
C TYR A 120 -4.14 -2.52 17.38
N LEU A 121 -4.78 -3.58 16.88
CA LEU A 121 -5.38 -3.65 15.54
C LEU A 121 -6.86 -3.24 15.54
N ASP A 122 -7.47 -3.01 16.70
CA ASP A 122 -8.89 -2.67 16.77
C ASP A 122 -9.13 -1.24 16.30
N TRP A 123 -10.16 -1.06 15.49
CA TRP A 123 -10.54 0.25 14.98
C TRP A 123 -11.33 1.06 16.02
N VAL A 124 -11.02 2.36 16.11
CA VAL A 124 -11.83 3.30 16.88
C VAL A 124 -13.17 3.46 16.17
N ARG A 125 -14.23 2.89 16.73
CA ARG A 125 -15.59 3.26 16.33
C ARG A 125 -15.77 4.71 16.75
N SER A 126 -16.08 5.60 15.82
CA SER A 126 -16.53 6.94 16.15
C SER A 126 -17.77 6.80 17.03
N THR A 127 -17.66 7.08 18.33
CA THR A 127 -18.82 7.20 19.21
C THR A 127 -19.55 8.51 18.87
N ALA A 128 -20.16 8.58 17.69
CA ALA A 128 -21.23 9.52 17.43
C ALA A 128 -22.46 9.01 18.20
N GLY A 129 -22.50 9.29 19.51
CA GLY A 129 -23.65 8.99 20.37
C GLY A 129 -23.36 8.29 21.69
N GLN A 130 -22.24 8.57 22.37
CA GLN A 130 -22.21 8.28 23.82
C GLN A 130 -22.91 9.42 24.55
N GLY A 131 -24.18 9.17 24.85
CA GLY A 131 -25.05 10.08 25.57
C GLY A 131 -24.41 10.54 26.88
N ARG A 132 -24.61 11.83 27.14
CA ARG A 132 -24.44 12.47 28.44
C ARG A 132 -25.17 11.64 29.49
N ALA A 133 -24.43 11.13 30.48
CA ALA A 133 -24.93 10.88 31.82
C ALA A 133 -24.21 11.85 32.76
#